data_AF-A0A969B950-F1
#
_entry.id   AF-A0A969B950-F1
#
_cell.length_a   1.000
_cell.length_b   1.000
_cell.length_c   1.000
_cell.angle_alpha   90.00
_cell.angle_beta   90.00
_cell.angle_gamma   90.00
#
_symmetry.space_group_name_H-M   'P 1'
#
loop_
_entity.id
_entity.type
_entity.pdbx_description
1 polymer ?
#
loop_
_entity_poly.entity_id
_entity_poly.type
_entity_poly.pdbx_seq_one_letter_code
_entity_poly.pdbx_strand_id
1 'polypeptide(L)'
;MALDIKLIRSSFEKARPIGPKVVAKFYEILFSDYPQAKPLFADVNLVKQQKALLNAIVYVVDHLDNEEALHKFLFDMGKRHVEYGAHEEHYDWVGASLLKAFAFFFEEAWTDHLQNQWATAYGVMKEIMIEGQRSVQAAPKDLRLRATEICNSLLLEVLEDELDPRIVEAVRTKVRDCIMLCLEEESSRLLKKAV
;
A
#
# COMPACT_ATOMS: atom_id res chain seq x y z
N MET A 1 3.42 -1.17 -23.67
CA MET A 1 2.09 -1.27 -24.30
C MET A 1 1.09 -0.65 -23.36
N ALA A 2 0.07 0.05 -23.87
CA ALA A 2 -1.04 0.52 -23.05
C ALA A 2 -1.90 -0.68 -22.59
N LEU A 3 -2.52 -0.55 -21.41
CA LEU A 3 -3.39 -1.58 -20.83
C LEU A 3 -4.71 -1.67 -21.61
N ASP A 4 -5.13 -2.87 -22.00
CA ASP A 4 -6.46 -3.12 -22.57
C ASP A 4 -7.49 -3.29 -21.44
N ILE A 5 -7.99 -2.15 -20.96
CA ILE A 5 -8.99 -2.09 -19.88
C ILE A 5 -10.28 -2.84 -20.26
N LYS A 6 -10.69 -2.80 -21.54
CA LYS A 6 -11.91 -3.48 -21.99
C LYS A 6 -11.77 -4.99 -21.93
N LEU A 7 -10.61 -5.52 -22.35
CA LEU A 7 -10.32 -6.94 -22.26
C LEU A 7 -10.28 -7.41 -20.80
N ILE A 8 -9.60 -6.68 -19.92
CA ILE A 8 -9.53 -7.02 -18.49
C ILE A 8 -10.91 -7.03 -17.86
N ARG A 9 -11.71 -5.96 -18.03
CA ARG A 9 -13.08 -5.87 -17.49
C ARG A 9 -13.97 -6.99 -18.02
N SER A 10 -14.02 -7.18 -19.34
CA SER A 10 -14.87 -8.21 -19.95
C SER A 10 -14.48 -9.64 -19.55
N SER A 11 -13.19 -9.90 -19.34
CA SER A 11 -12.73 -11.19 -18.80
C SER A 11 -13.15 -11.37 -17.33
N PHE A 12 -12.98 -10.33 -16.50
CA PHE A 12 -13.34 -10.38 -15.10
C PHE A 12 -14.85 -10.52 -14.88
N GLU A 13 -15.69 -9.89 -15.70
CA GLU A 13 -17.15 -10.03 -15.61
C GLU A 13 -17.62 -11.48 -15.77
N LYS A 14 -16.90 -12.30 -16.55
CA LYS A 14 -17.17 -13.74 -16.64
C LYS A 14 -16.79 -14.48 -15.34
N ALA A 15 -15.76 -14.03 -14.65
CA ALA A 15 -15.33 -14.58 -13.37
C ALA A 15 -16.12 -14.04 -12.16
N ARG A 16 -16.76 -12.87 -12.26
CA ARG A 16 -17.45 -12.19 -11.16
C ARG A 16 -18.48 -13.11 -10.44
N PRO A 17 -19.33 -13.91 -11.13
CA PRO A 17 -20.26 -14.83 -10.46
C PRO A 17 -19.57 -15.96 -9.69
N ILE A 18 -18.35 -16.33 -10.09
CA ILE A 18 -17.54 -17.38 -9.46
C ILE A 18 -16.40 -16.80 -8.61
N GLY A 19 -16.39 -15.49 -8.34
CA GLY A 19 -15.34 -14.79 -7.61
C GLY A 19 -14.90 -15.47 -6.30
N PRO A 20 -15.82 -15.96 -5.45
CA PRO A 20 -15.46 -16.73 -4.25
C PRO A 20 -14.64 -17.99 -4.55
N LYS A 21 -14.92 -18.70 -5.66
CA LYS A 21 -14.14 -19.86 -6.10
C LYS A 21 -12.76 -19.46 -6.59
N VAL A 22 -12.67 -18.32 -7.30
CA VAL A 22 -11.39 -17.77 -7.79
C VAL A 22 -10.46 -17.45 -6.63
N VAL A 23 -10.93 -16.73 -5.61
CA VAL A 23 -10.10 -16.40 -4.44
C VAL A 23 -9.78 -17.61 -3.57
N ALA A 24 -10.68 -18.59 -3.46
CA ALA A 24 -10.37 -19.84 -2.79
C ALA A 24 -9.23 -20.58 -3.51
N LYS A 25 -9.29 -20.69 -4.84
CA LYS A 25 -8.25 -21.30 -5.65
C LYS A 25 -6.92 -20.56 -5.56
N PHE A 26 -6.96 -19.23 -5.50
CA PHE A 26 -5.78 -18.40 -5.26
C PHE A 26 -5.07 -18.79 -3.96
N TYR A 27 -5.77 -18.94 -2.83
CA TYR A 27 -5.12 -19.33 -1.57
C TYR A 27 -4.61 -20.78 -1.58
N GLU A 28 -5.31 -21.71 -2.24
CA GLU A 28 -4.79 -23.05 -2.47
C GLU A 28 -3.44 -23.02 -3.19
N ILE A 29 -3.35 -22.24 -4.29
CA ILE A 29 -2.14 -22.11 -5.09
C ILE A 29 -1.04 -21.41 -4.29
N LEU A 30 -1.34 -20.27 -3.65
CA LEU A 30 -0.38 -19.51 -2.86
C LEU A 30 0.27 -20.38 -1.78
N PHE A 31 -0.53 -21.14 -1.04
CA PHE A 31 -0.03 -21.95 0.06
C PHE A 31 0.62 -23.28 -0.38
N SER A 32 0.37 -23.71 -1.61
CA SER A 32 1.03 -24.84 -2.25
C SER A 32 2.41 -24.43 -2.79
N ASP A 33 2.45 -23.37 -3.59
CA ASP A 33 3.65 -22.91 -4.30
C ASP A 33 4.60 -22.12 -3.38
N TYR A 34 4.04 -21.40 -2.40
CA TYR A 34 4.78 -20.58 -1.45
C TYR A 34 4.35 -20.91 0.00
N PRO A 35 4.69 -22.10 0.53
CA PRO A 35 4.32 -22.50 1.89
C PRO A 35 4.79 -21.50 2.97
N GLN A 36 5.89 -20.77 2.70
CA GLN A 36 6.43 -19.71 3.54
C GLN A 36 5.50 -18.49 3.69
N ALA A 37 4.46 -18.36 2.87
CA ALA A 37 3.44 -17.34 3.04
C ALA A 37 2.47 -17.67 4.18
N LYS A 38 2.28 -18.96 4.54
CA LYS A 38 1.30 -19.41 5.54
C LYS A 38 1.41 -18.70 6.90
N PRO A 39 2.61 -18.45 7.47
CA PRO A 39 2.73 -17.73 8.73
C PRO A 39 2.10 -16.33 8.73
N LEU A 40 2.10 -15.62 7.60
CA LEU A 40 1.45 -14.29 7.47
C LEU A 40 -0.08 -14.36 7.67
N PHE A 41 -0.66 -15.56 7.57
CA PHE A 41 -2.10 -15.79 7.68
C PHE A 41 -2.49 -16.62 8.91
N ALA A 42 -1.55 -16.91 9.82
CA ALA A 42 -1.78 -17.81 10.96
C ALA A 42 -2.92 -17.32 11.87
N ASP A 43 -2.97 -16.02 12.14
CA ASP A 43 -4.00 -15.38 12.98
C ASP A 43 -5.11 -14.71 12.16
N VAL A 44 -5.17 -14.99 10.86
CA VAL A 44 -6.12 -14.38 9.93
C VAL A 44 -7.31 -15.30 9.70
N ASN A 45 -8.53 -14.76 9.84
CA ASN A 45 -9.72 -15.47 9.40
C ASN A 45 -9.73 -15.54 7.86
N LEU A 46 -9.35 -16.70 7.30
CA LEU A 46 -9.23 -16.89 5.85
C LEU A 46 -10.53 -16.62 5.09
N VAL A 47 -11.71 -16.87 5.67
CA VAL A 47 -12.99 -16.57 5.02
C VAL A 47 -13.19 -15.07 4.86
N LYS A 48 -12.86 -14.29 5.89
CA LYS A 48 -12.90 -12.81 5.81
C LYS A 48 -11.83 -12.29 4.84
N GLN A 49 -10.65 -12.89 4.87
CA GLN A 49 -9.54 -12.50 4.01
C GLN A 49 -9.79 -12.79 2.52
N GLN A 50 -10.43 -13.91 2.19
CA GLN A 50 -10.91 -14.20 0.84
C GLN A 50 -11.90 -13.15 0.34
N LYS A 51 -12.85 -12.74 1.18
CA LYS A 51 -13.79 -11.66 0.85
C LYS A 51 -13.08 -10.32 0.65
N ALA A 52 -12.10 -10.00 1.51
CA ALA A 52 -11.33 -8.78 1.39
C ALA A 52 -10.53 -8.73 0.07
N LEU A 53 -9.89 -9.83 -0.30
CA LEU A 53 -9.19 -9.95 -1.58
C LEU A 53 -10.15 -9.81 -2.77
N LEU A 54 -11.30 -10.49 -2.74
CA LEU A 54 -12.28 -10.38 -3.81
C LEU A 54 -12.77 -8.94 -3.98
N ASN A 55 -13.09 -8.26 -2.88
CA ASN A 55 -13.52 -6.87 -2.90
C ASN A 55 -12.43 -5.94 -3.46
N ALA A 56 -11.16 -6.18 -3.12
CA ALA A 56 -10.05 -5.41 -3.66
C ALA A 56 -9.90 -5.60 -5.18
N ILE A 57 -10.01 -6.83 -5.68
CA ILE A 57 -9.95 -7.12 -7.12
C ILE A 57 -11.13 -6.46 -7.85
N VAL A 58 -12.35 -6.58 -7.30
CA VAL A 58 -13.55 -5.93 -7.85
C VAL A 58 -13.34 -4.42 -7.93
N TYR A 59 -12.89 -3.80 -6.83
CA TYR A 59 -12.65 -2.36 -6.78
C TYR A 59 -11.65 -1.91 -7.84
N VAL A 60 -10.52 -2.61 -7.96
CA VAL A 60 -9.51 -2.35 -8.99
C VAL A 60 -10.12 -2.39 -10.38
N VAL A 61 -10.79 -3.49 -10.73
CA VAL A 61 -11.36 -3.69 -12.07
C VAL A 61 -12.40 -2.62 -12.41
N ASP A 62 -13.22 -2.25 -11.42
CA ASP A 62 -14.25 -1.23 -11.56
C ASP A 62 -13.63 0.17 -11.76
N HIS A 63 -12.41 0.43 -11.28
CA HIS A 63 -11.74 1.74 -11.33
C HIS A 63 -10.49 1.79 -12.23
N LEU A 64 -10.30 0.84 -13.15
CA LEU A 64 -9.12 0.82 -14.05
C LEU A 64 -8.96 2.07 -14.94
N ASP A 65 -10.02 2.84 -15.15
CA ASP A 65 -10.02 4.11 -15.90
C ASP A 65 -9.98 5.35 -14.99
N ASN A 66 -9.94 5.18 -13.67
CA ASN A 66 -9.82 6.25 -12.69
C ASN A 66 -8.46 6.15 -11.98
N GLU A 67 -7.43 6.68 -12.63
CA GLU A 67 -6.04 6.62 -12.18
C GLU A 67 -5.85 7.18 -10.77
N GLU A 68 -6.44 8.35 -10.46
CA GLU A 68 -6.30 9.00 -9.16
C GLU A 68 -6.90 8.16 -8.03
N ALA A 69 -8.14 7.67 -8.21
CA ALA A 69 -8.81 6.86 -7.20
C ALA A 69 -8.09 5.52 -7.00
N LEU A 70 -7.67 4.88 -8.09
CA LEU A 70 -6.97 3.61 -8.05
C LEU A 70 -5.61 3.74 -7.39
N HIS A 71 -4.84 4.78 -7.76
CA HIS A 71 -3.56 5.08 -7.14
C HIS A 71 -3.71 5.29 -5.63
N LYS A 72 -4.62 6.17 -5.21
CA LYS A 72 -4.86 6.44 -3.79
C LYS A 72 -5.22 5.17 -3.01
N PHE A 73 -6.14 4.36 -3.56
CA PHE A 73 -6.57 3.11 -2.93
C PHE A 73 -5.43 2.11 -2.75
N LEU A 74 -4.63 1.88 -3.82
CA LEU A 74 -3.52 0.93 -3.80
C LEU A 74 -2.37 1.42 -2.91
N PHE A 75 -2.06 2.71 -2.95
CA PHE A 75 -1.04 3.32 -2.10
C PHE A 75 -1.40 3.15 -0.61
N ASP A 76 -2.63 3.50 -0.22
CA ASP A 76 -3.12 3.32 1.16
C ASP A 76 -3.20 1.83 1.56
N MET A 77 -3.45 0.93 0.61
CA MET A 77 -3.37 -0.51 0.84
C MET A 77 -1.94 -0.96 1.11
N GLY A 78 -0.97 -0.47 0.34
CA GLY A 78 0.47 -0.72 0.53
C GLY A 78 0.97 -0.33 1.91
N LYS A 79 0.54 0.84 2.41
CA LYS A 79 0.86 1.30 3.77
C LYS A 79 0.44 0.29 4.84
N ARG A 80 -0.79 -0.24 4.75
CA ARG A 80 -1.33 -1.23 5.69
C ARG A 80 -0.61 -2.59 5.60
N HIS A 81 -0.07 -2.94 4.43
CA HIS A 81 0.65 -4.20 4.25
C HIS A 81 1.96 -4.26 5.06
N VAL A 82 2.50 -3.11 5.50
CA VAL A 82 3.60 -3.08 6.48
C VAL A 82 3.18 -3.69 7.81
N GLU A 83 1.97 -3.37 8.29
CA GLU A 83 1.45 -3.88 9.57
C GLU A 83 1.22 -5.40 9.53
N TYR A 84 1.01 -5.96 8.33
CA TYR A 84 0.82 -7.39 8.11
C TYR A 84 2.15 -8.15 7.98
N GLY A 85 3.29 -7.46 8.03
CA GLY A 85 4.60 -8.09 7.83
C GLY A 85 4.88 -8.48 6.37
N ALA A 86 4.22 -7.83 5.41
CA ALA A 86 4.51 -8.09 4.00
C ALA A 86 5.91 -7.57 3.62
N HIS A 87 6.58 -8.27 2.72
CA HIS A 87 7.83 -7.87 2.07
C HIS A 87 7.62 -7.79 0.56
N GLU A 88 8.51 -7.09 -0.16
CA GLU A 88 8.38 -6.88 -1.61
C GLU A 88 8.29 -8.21 -2.39
N GLU A 89 9.00 -9.24 -1.94
CA GLU A 89 8.95 -10.59 -2.55
C GLU A 89 7.56 -11.25 -2.45
N HIS A 90 6.76 -10.93 -1.43
CA HIS A 90 5.44 -11.52 -1.26
C HIS A 90 4.48 -11.08 -2.36
N TYR A 91 4.68 -9.90 -2.93
CA TYR A 91 3.87 -9.42 -4.06
C TYR A 91 4.11 -10.29 -5.29
N ASP A 92 5.34 -10.73 -5.57
CA ASP A 92 5.59 -11.63 -6.69
C ASP A 92 4.87 -12.98 -6.52
N TRP A 93 4.81 -13.49 -5.29
CA TRP A 93 4.07 -14.73 -4.98
C TRP A 93 2.57 -14.56 -5.19
N VAL A 94 2.02 -13.42 -4.77
CA VAL A 94 0.60 -13.08 -4.97
C VAL A 94 0.29 -12.95 -6.46
N GLY A 95 1.10 -12.24 -7.23
CA GLY A 95 0.92 -12.08 -8.68
C GLY A 95 0.92 -13.41 -9.42
N ALA A 96 1.93 -14.24 -9.16
CA ALA A 96 2.03 -15.57 -9.77
C ALA A 96 0.84 -16.46 -9.41
N SER A 97 0.41 -16.46 -8.15
CA SER A 97 -0.72 -17.27 -7.68
C SER A 97 -2.05 -16.79 -8.28
N LEU A 98 -2.23 -15.48 -8.41
CA LEU A 98 -3.45 -14.90 -8.98
C LEU A 98 -3.58 -15.22 -10.48
N LEU A 99 -2.49 -15.08 -11.25
CA LEU A 99 -2.48 -15.43 -12.67
C LEU A 99 -2.74 -16.93 -12.88
N LYS A 100 -2.19 -17.82 -12.04
CA LYS A 100 -2.50 -19.26 -12.09
C LYS A 100 -3.97 -19.54 -11.75
N ALA A 101 -4.55 -18.83 -10.79
CA ALA A 101 -5.97 -18.97 -10.47
C ALA A 101 -6.86 -18.51 -11.64
N PHE A 102 -6.51 -17.40 -12.30
CA PHE A 102 -7.22 -16.94 -13.50
C PHE A 102 -7.09 -17.92 -14.65
N ALA A 103 -5.88 -18.44 -14.92
CA ALA A 103 -5.67 -19.46 -15.94
C ALA A 103 -6.55 -20.70 -15.73
N PHE A 104 -6.68 -21.14 -14.47
CA PHE A 104 -7.52 -22.28 -14.12
C PHE A 104 -9.00 -22.07 -14.44
N PHE A 105 -9.54 -20.86 -14.25
CA PHE A 105 -10.98 -20.59 -14.47
C PHE A 105 -11.32 -20.06 -15.86
N PHE A 106 -10.38 -19.39 -16.52
CA PHE A 106 -10.62 -18.86 -17.85
C PHE A 106 -10.33 -19.88 -18.96
N GLU A 107 -9.60 -20.96 -18.68
CA GLU A 107 -9.37 -22.10 -19.58
C GLU A 107 -9.00 -21.63 -20.99
N GLU A 108 -9.77 -21.99 -22.03
CA GLU A 108 -9.53 -21.60 -23.43
C GLU A 108 -9.52 -20.07 -23.65
N ALA A 109 -10.19 -19.30 -22.79
CA ALA A 109 -10.17 -17.84 -22.87
C ALA A 109 -8.86 -17.23 -22.32
N TRP A 110 -8.04 -18.00 -21.59
CA TRP A 110 -6.74 -17.58 -21.06
C TRP A 110 -5.63 -17.59 -22.12
N THR A 111 -5.80 -16.74 -23.13
CA THR A 111 -4.82 -16.52 -24.19
C THR A 111 -3.56 -15.82 -23.67
N ASP A 112 -2.43 -15.96 -24.38
CA ASP A 112 -1.19 -15.23 -24.09
C ASP A 112 -1.42 -13.71 -23.99
N HIS A 113 -2.30 -13.18 -24.84
CA HIS A 113 -2.66 -11.77 -24.80
C HIS A 113 -3.36 -11.39 -23.49
N LEU A 114 -4.38 -12.15 -23.08
CA LEU A 114 -5.10 -11.91 -21.83
C LEU A 114 -4.18 -12.06 -20.62
N GLN A 115 -3.34 -13.09 -20.60
CA GLN A 115 -2.34 -13.30 -19.55
C GLN A 115 -1.41 -12.09 -19.45
N ASN A 116 -0.87 -11.60 -20.57
CA ASN A 116 0.02 -10.46 -20.59
C ASN A 116 -0.67 -9.17 -20.10
N GLN A 117 -1.95 -8.97 -20.41
CA GLN A 117 -2.72 -7.82 -19.91
C GLN A 117 -2.91 -7.89 -18.39
N TRP A 118 -3.30 -9.04 -17.85
CA TRP A 118 -3.43 -9.21 -16.39
C TRP A 118 -2.09 -9.11 -15.66
N ALA A 119 -1.01 -9.67 -16.22
CA ALA A 119 0.33 -9.54 -15.66
C ALA A 119 0.81 -8.08 -15.64
N THR A 120 0.54 -7.34 -16.72
CA THR A 120 0.86 -5.91 -16.80
C THR A 120 0.05 -5.10 -15.78
N ALA A 121 -1.26 -5.34 -15.68
CA ALA A 121 -2.11 -4.71 -14.67
C ALA A 121 -1.60 -4.99 -13.26
N TYR A 122 -1.26 -6.25 -12.97
CA TYR A 122 -0.72 -6.65 -11.68
C TYR A 122 0.61 -5.95 -11.36
N GLY A 123 1.50 -5.86 -12.34
CA GLY A 123 2.77 -5.15 -12.19
C GLY A 123 2.57 -3.68 -11.78
N VAL A 124 1.68 -2.97 -12.47
CA VAL A 124 1.35 -1.58 -12.12
C VAL A 124 0.79 -1.48 -10.69
N MET A 125 -0.13 -2.37 -10.32
CA MET A 125 -0.69 -2.37 -8.96
C MET A 125 0.36 -2.65 -7.88
N LYS A 126 1.22 -3.63 -8.12
CA LYS A 126 2.32 -4.01 -7.22
C LYS A 126 3.23 -2.81 -6.97
N GLU A 127 3.64 -2.09 -8.01
CA GLU A 127 4.53 -0.94 -7.85
C GLU A 127 3.92 0.17 -6.99
N ILE A 128 2.65 0.52 -7.20
CA ILE A 128 1.95 1.53 -6.38
C ILE A 128 1.84 1.07 -4.91
N MET A 129 1.54 -0.21 -4.67
CA MET A 129 1.48 -0.74 -3.32
C MET A 129 2.86 -0.75 -2.64
N ILE A 130 3.93 -1.10 -3.37
CA ILE A 130 5.30 -1.04 -2.85
C ILE A 130 5.70 0.40 -2.55
N GLU A 131 5.32 1.37 -3.39
CA GLU A 131 5.52 2.80 -3.11
C GLU A 131 4.85 3.21 -1.79
N GLY A 132 3.59 2.84 -1.60
CA GLY A 132 2.85 3.06 -0.35
C GLY A 132 3.54 2.39 0.84
N GLN A 133 4.02 1.16 0.69
CA GLN A 133 4.75 0.42 1.71
C GLN A 133 6.05 1.13 2.11
N ARG A 134 6.85 1.53 1.11
CA ARG A 134 8.10 2.27 1.29
C ARG A 134 7.85 3.62 1.94
N SER A 135 6.72 4.29 1.68
CA SER A 135 6.41 5.57 2.33
C SER A 135 6.29 5.48 3.86
N VAL A 136 5.91 4.31 4.39
CA VAL A 136 5.84 4.04 5.84
C VAL A 136 7.19 3.61 6.39
N GLN A 137 7.96 2.82 5.63
CA GLN A 137 9.30 2.38 6.05
C GLN A 137 10.36 3.49 5.95
N ALA A 138 10.19 4.38 4.97
CA ALA A 138 10.98 5.59 4.77
C ALA A 138 10.46 6.78 5.59
N ALA A 139 9.28 6.67 6.22
CA ALA A 139 8.91 7.61 7.27
C ALA A 139 9.99 7.51 8.36
N PRO A 140 10.72 8.61 8.64
CA PRO A 140 11.94 8.53 9.41
C PRO A 140 11.64 7.95 10.79
N LYS A 141 12.38 6.90 11.17
CA LYS A 141 12.40 6.31 12.52
C LYS A 141 12.79 7.32 13.61
N ASP A 142 13.20 8.52 13.23
CA ASP A 142 13.58 9.58 14.14
C ASP A 142 12.50 10.67 14.18
N LEU A 143 11.70 10.64 15.25
CA LEU A 143 10.73 11.68 15.60
C LEU A 143 11.37 13.08 15.56
N ARG A 144 12.68 13.19 15.87
CA ARG A 144 13.45 14.43 15.81
C ARG A 144 13.57 14.98 14.40
N LEU A 145 13.79 14.12 13.41
CA LEU A 145 13.90 14.54 12.00
C LEU A 145 12.56 15.05 11.50
N ARG A 146 11.47 14.34 11.81
CA ARG A 146 10.10 14.74 11.44
C ARG A 146 9.67 16.04 12.12
N ALA A 147 9.98 16.18 13.42
CA ALA A 147 9.72 17.42 14.16
C ALA A 147 10.49 18.60 13.54
N THR A 148 11.74 18.36 13.11
CA THR A 148 12.56 19.38 12.44
C THR A 148 11.98 19.80 11.08
N GLU A 149 11.54 18.83 10.27
CA GLU A 149 10.89 19.09 8.97
C GLU A 149 9.60 19.91 9.13
N ILE A 150 8.73 19.53 10.07
CA ILE A 150 7.48 20.24 10.38
C ILE A 150 7.75 21.65 10.91
N CYS A 151 8.75 21.82 11.78
CA CYS A 151 9.16 23.16 12.24
C CYS A 151 9.62 24.03 11.07
N ASN A 152 10.44 23.47 10.18
CA ASN A 152 10.94 24.21 9.03
C ASN A 152 9.81 24.57 8.05
N SER A 153 8.81 23.70 7.85
CA SER A 153 7.68 23.97 6.94
C SER A 153 6.66 24.97 7.50
N LEU A 154 6.33 24.89 8.80
CA LEU A 154 5.37 25.81 9.45
C LEU A 154 5.83 27.27 9.44
N LEU A 155 7.13 27.51 9.25
CA LEU A 155 7.73 28.83 9.22
C LEU A 155 8.00 29.36 7.80
N LEU A 156 7.77 28.54 6.76
CA LEU A 156 7.93 28.93 5.36
C LEU A 156 6.65 29.57 4.81
N GLU A 157 5.46 29.10 5.20
CA GLU A 157 4.20 29.57 4.59
C GLU A 157 3.59 30.83 5.23
N VAL A 158 3.96 31.18 6.48
CA VAL A 158 3.23 32.21 7.26
C VAL A 158 4.00 33.52 7.42
N LEU A 159 5.33 33.53 7.32
CA LEU A 159 6.15 34.69 7.73
C LEU A 159 7.03 35.29 6.64
N GLU A 160 7.20 34.64 5.48
CA GLU A 160 8.18 35.08 4.49
C GLU A 160 7.75 36.33 3.71
N ASP A 161 6.44 36.55 3.54
CA ASP A 161 5.92 37.68 2.76
C ASP A 161 5.78 38.99 3.56
N GLU A 162 5.95 38.97 4.89
CA GLU A 162 5.66 40.13 5.77
C GLU A 162 6.80 40.54 6.74
N LEU A 163 7.88 39.75 6.90
CA LEU A 163 8.90 39.97 7.93
C LEU A 163 10.35 39.94 7.41
N ASP A 164 11.25 40.69 8.08
CA ASP A 164 12.70 40.68 7.80
C ASP A 164 13.27 39.25 7.94
N PRO A 165 14.04 38.75 6.96
CA PRO A 165 14.59 37.40 6.97
C PRO A 165 15.38 37.03 8.25
N ARG A 166 16.01 38.00 8.91
CA ARG A 166 16.73 37.79 10.17
C ARG A 166 15.79 37.53 11.34
N ILE A 167 14.62 38.17 11.35
CA ILE A 167 13.57 37.94 12.35
C ILE A 167 12.96 36.57 12.12
N VAL A 168 12.68 36.22 10.86
CA VAL A 168 12.18 34.88 10.48
C VAL A 168 13.13 33.81 11.00
N GLU A 169 14.43 33.90 10.72
CA GLU A 169 15.41 32.89 11.16
C GLU A 169 15.57 32.81 12.70
N ALA A 170 15.51 33.95 13.39
CA ALA A 170 15.55 33.98 14.86
C ALA A 170 14.30 33.31 15.47
N VAL A 171 13.12 33.54 14.90
CA VAL A 171 11.87 32.88 15.30
C VAL A 171 11.91 31.39 14.98
N ARG A 172 12.43 31.00 13.80
CA ARG A 172 12.62 29.58 13.42
C ARG A 172 13.43 28.82 14.46
N THR A 173 14.54 29.41 14.86
CA THR A 173 15.45 28.82 15.85
C THR A 173 14.73 28.62 17.19
N LYS A 174 14.05 29.67 17.70
CA LYS A 174 13.34 29.58 18.99
C LYS A 174 12.18 28.59 18.99
N VAL A 175 11.39 28.54 17.92
CA VAL A 175 10.26 27.59 17.80
C VAL A 175 10.78 26.16 17.80
N ARG A 176 11.85 25.90 17.04
CA ARG A 176 12.53 24.59 17.01
C ARG A 176 12.99 24.18 18.40
N ASP A 177 13.67 25.08 19.12
CA ASP A 177 14.18 24.80 20.47
C ASP A 177 13.04 24.49 21.46
N CYS A 178 11.96 25.27 21.45
CA CYS A 178 10.79 25.05 22.31
C CYS A 178 10.11 23.70 22.06
N ILE A 179 9.93 23.32 20.79
CA ILE A 179 9.30 22.04 20.43
C ILE A 179 10.19 20.87 20.85
N MET A 180 11.51 20.97 20.63
CA MET A 180 12.46 19.94 21.04
C MET A 180 12.46 19.75 22.56
N LEU A 181 12.49 20.82 23.33
CA LEU A 181 12.40 20.76 24.79
C LEU A 181 11.09 20.12 25.26
N CYS A 182 9.95 20.51 24.68
CA CYS A 182 8.65 19.94 25.00
C CYS A 182 8.59 18.42 24.73
N LEU A 183 9.15 17.98 23.60
CA LEU A 183 9.23 16.57 23.24
C LEU A 183 10.11 15.77 24.22
N GLU A 184 11.26 16.32 24.64
CA GLU A 184 12.14 15.70 25.64
C GLU A 184 11.49 15.58 27.01
N GLU A 185 10.79 16.63 27.46
CA GLU A 185 10.05 16.65 28.72
C GLU A 185 8.92 15.62 28.74
N GLU A 186 8.11 15.59 27.68
CA GLU A 186 6.99 14.67 27.56
C GLU A 186 7.43 13.21 27.41
N SER A 187 8.49 12.96 26.63
CA SER A 187 9.12 11.64 26.53
C SER A 187 9.61 11.16 27.89
N SER A 188 10.32 12.00 28.63
CA SER A 188 10.81 11.70 29.98
C SER A 188 9.67 11.46 30.96
N ARG A 189 8.56 12.20 30.85
CA ARG A 189 7.37 12.05 31.69
C ARG A 189 6.65 10.72 31.43
N LEU A 190 6.52 10.31 30.18
CA LEU A 190 5.89 9.04 29.81
C LEU A 190 6.74 7.84 30.24
N LEU A 191 8.06 7.91 30.08
CA LEU A 191 8.98 6.85 30.53
C LEU A 191 8.96 6.69 32.07
N LYS A 192 8.82 7.77 32.82
CA LYS A 192 8.70 7.73 34.30
C LYS A 192 7.35 7.20 34.81
N LYS A 193 6.29 7.26 34.00
CA LYS A 193 4.95 6.71 34.34
C LYS A 193 4.81 5.22 34.01
N ALA A 194 5.77 4.65 33.28
CA ALA A 194 5.77 3.24 32.86
C ALA A 194 6.53 2.31 33.83
N VAL A 195 6.92 2.82 35.00
CA VAL A 195 7.61 2.11 36.12
C VAL A 195 6.75 2.23 37.36
#